data_AF-A0A6L7XQS0-F1
#
_entry.id   AF-A0A6L7XQS0-F1
#
_cell.length_a   1.000
_cell.length_b   1.000
_cell.length_c   1.000
_cell.angle_alpha   90.00
_cell.angle_beta   90.00
_cell.angle_gamma   90.00
#
_symmetry.space_group_name_H-M   'P 1'
#
loop_
_entity.id
_entity.type
_entity.pdbx_description
1 polymer ?
#
loop_
_entity_poly.entity_id
_entity_poly.type
_entity_poly.pdbx_seq_one_letter_code
_entity_poly.pdbx_strand_id
1 'polypeptide(L)'
;MPDDSRWDYGIGYRNGNRELALWIEVHSAQTSEVRAVLNKLRWLKDWLASEGEPLGRLTETNGTLPAFVWLASGAFRLPKTTPQYRLAATAGIVPRKRLSLA
;
A
#
# COMPACT_ATOMS: atom_id res chain seq x y z
N MET A 1 17.35 -5.03 -8.37
CA MET A 1 18.66 -4.76 -7.73
C MET A 1 18.48 -4.46 -6.23
N PRO A 2 19.55 -4.47 -5.42
CA PRO A 2 19.51 -4.16 -3.98
C PRO A 2 18.87 -2.81 -3.64
N ASP A 3 18.90 -1.86 -4.58
CA ASP A 3 18.40 -0.49 -4.41
C ASP A 3 16.96 -0.28 -4.94
N ASP A 4 16.31 -1.33 -5.45
CA ASP A 4 14.92 -1.18 -5.88
C ASP A 4 14.03 -0.84 -4.70
N SER A 5 13.07 0.04 -4.94
CA SER A 5 12.02 0.41 -3.99
C SER A 5 11.06 -0.78 -3.79
N ARG A 6 11.53 -1.82 -3.11
CA ARG A 6 10.75 -3.02 -2.82
C ARG A 6 9.66 -2.72 -1.81
N TRP A 7 8.57 -3.45 -1.96
CA TRP A 7 7.44 -3.42 -1.06
C TRP A 7 7.69 -4.29 0.17
N ASP A 8 7.16 -3.90 1.34
CA ASP A 8 7.47 -4.58 2.60
C ASP A 8 6.72 -5.92 2.80
N TYR A 9 5.37 -5.91 2.75
CA TYR A 9 4.57 -7.10 3.10
C TYR A 9 3.38 -7.34 2.16
N GLY A 10 3.09 -8.63 1.94
CA GLY A 10 1.83 -9.13 1.40
C GLY A 10 1.19 -10.13 2.38
N ILE A 11 -0.11 -10.02 2.62
CA ILE A 11 -0.88 -10.89 3.51
C ILE A 11 -2.02 -11.51 2.72
N GLY A 12 -2.03 -12.84 2.61
CA GLY A 12 -3.19 -13.59 2.16
C GLY A 12 -4.21 -13.73 3.29
N TYR A 13 -5.47 -13.49 3.01
CA TYR A 13 -6.56 -13.68 3.96
C TYR A 13 -7.83 -14.16 3.28
N ARG A 14 -8.70 -14.79 4.06
CA ARG A 14 -10.00 -15.27 3.58
C ARG A 14 -11.08 -14.27 3.98
N ASN A 15 -11.91 -13.88 3.02
CA ASN A 15 -13.11 -13.09 3.26
C ASN A 15 -14.33 -13.87 2.74
N GLY A 16 -15.06 -14.50 3.65
CA GLY A 16 -16.11 -15.47 3.31
C GLY A 16 -15.53 -16.64 2.50
N ASN A 17 -16.01 -16.83 1.27
CA ASN A 17 -15.53 -17.88 0.36
C ASN A 17 -14.41 -17.40 -0.59
N ARG A 18 -13.95 -16.16 -0.46
CA ARG A 18 -12.93 -15.56 -1.32
C ARG A 18 -11.58 -15.55 -0.62
N GLU A 19 -10.52 -15.82 -1.37
CA GLU A 19 -9.14 -15.55 -0.96
C GLU A 19 -8.71 -14.20 -1.54
N LEU A 20 -8.08 -13.37 -0.72
CA LEU A 20 -7.68 -12.01 -1.06
C LEU A 20 -6.25 -11.76 -0.60
N ALA A 21 -5.55 -10.87 -1.29
CA ALA A 21 -4.23 -10.40 -0.93
C ALA A 21 -4.27 -8.91 -0.53
N LEU A 22 -3.71 -8.61 0.63
CA LEU A 22 -3.51 -7.26 1.15
C LEU A 22 -2.02 -6.91 1.12
N TRP A 23 -1.68 -5.73 0.62
CA TRP A 23 -0.31 -5.27 0.50
C TRP A 23 -0.05 -4.11 1.45
N ILE A 24 0.92 -4.27 2.34
CA ILE A 24 1.21 -3.30 3.40
C ILE A 24 2.62 -2.78 3.25
N GLU A 25 2.73 -1.46 3.19
CA GLU A 25 3.99 -0.72 3.23
C GLU A 25 4.12 -0.02 4.58
N VAL A 26 5.19 -0.30 5.32
CA VAL A 26 5.41 0.21 6.69
C VAL A 26 6.44 1.34 6.65
N HIS A 27 5.96 2.55 6.34
CA HIS A 27 6.84 3.70 6.08
C HIS A 27 6.40 4.94 6.86
N SER A 28 7.31 5.84 7.23
CA SER A 28 6.95 7.04 7.99
C SER A 28 6.05 7.97 7.18
N ALA A 29 4.98 8.50 7.79
CA ALA A 29 3.96 9.27 7.09
C ALA A 29 4.28 10.77 7.13
N GLN A 30 5.34 11.18 6.43
CA GLN A 30 5.78 12.57 6.30
C GLN A 30 5.68 13.03 4.84
N THR A 31 5.58 14.35 4.62
CA THR A 31 5.49 14.92 3.26
C THR A 31 6.69 14.54 2.37
N SER A 32 7.90 14.44 2.94
CA SER A 32 9.12 14.01 2.23
C SER A 32 9.05 12.57 1.72
N GLU A 33 8.34 11.70 2.43
CA GLU A 33 8.32 10.26 2.16
C GLU A 33 7.30 9.84 1.11
N VAL A 34 6.36 10.73 0.74
CA VAL A 34 5.29 10.39 -0.22
C VAL A 34 5.86 9.88 -1.53
N ARG A 35 6.94 10.51 -2.06
CA ARG A 35 7.54 10.04 -3.32
C ARG A 35 8.15 8.65 -3.19
N ALA A 36 8.78 8.33 -2.05
CA ALA A 36 9.36 7.00 -1.81
C ALA A 36 8.26 5.92 -1.82
N VAL A 37 7.18 6.14 -1.07
CA VAL A 37 6.05 5.20 -1.02
C VAL A 37 5.35 5.04 -2.37
N LEU A 38 5.21 6.12 -3.16
CA LEU A 38 4.64 6.03 -4.49
C LEU A 38 5.53 5.26 -5.47
N ASN A 39 6.86 5.41 -5.38
CA ASN A 39 7.78 4.62 -6.17
C ASN A 39 7.70 3.13 -5.80
N LYS A 40 7.60 2.80 -4.51
CA LYS A 40 7.36 1.44 -4.03
C LYS A 40 6.03 0.88 -4.53
N LEU A 41 4.95 1.68 -4.49
CA LEU A 41 3.63 1.27 -4.98
C LEU A 41 3.68 0.96 -6.48
N ARG A 42 4.36 1.80 -7.27
CA ARG A 42 4.55 1.55 -8.69
C ARG A 42 5.31 0.23 -8.90
N TRP A 43 6.44 0.05 -8.23
CA TRP A 43 7.22 -1.19 -8.31
C TRP A 43 6.36 -2.43 -7.99
N LEU A 44 5.56 -2.38 -6.93
CA LEU A 44 4.68 -3.50 -6.57
C LEU A 44 3.64 -3.77 -7.67
N LYS A 45 2.99 -2.73 -8.20
CA LYS A 45 2.00 -2.89 -9.28
C LYS A 45 2.62 -3.49 -10.53
N ASP A 46 3.82 -3.06 -10.90
CA ASP A 46 4.55 -3.58 -12.06
C ASP A 46 4.94 -5.06 -11.85
N TRP A 47 5.38 -5.40 -10.63
CA TRP A 47 5.69 -6.78 -10.26
C TRP A 47 4.43 -7.67 -10.26
N LEU A 48 3.31 -7.20 -9.69
CA LEU A 48 2.03 -7.92 -9.71
C LEU A 48 1.44 -8.09 -11.11
N ALA A 49 1.79 -7.22 -12.05
CA ALA A 49 1.38 -7.35 -13.45
C ALA A 49 2.28 -8.32 -14.26
N SER A 50 3.40 -8.77 -13.68
CA SER A 50 4.39 -9.61 -14.35
C SER A 50 4.69 -10.87 -13.55
N GLU A 51 5.75 -10.88 -12.76
CA GLU A 51 6.22 -12.03 -12.00
C GLU A 51 5.22 -12.49 -10.92
N GLY A 52 4.49 -11.55 -10.33
CA GLY A 52 3.52 -11.75 -9.26
C GLY A 52 2.07 -11.93 -9.73
N GLU A 53 1.83 -12.19 -11.02
CA GLU A 53 0.50 -12.21 -11.64
C GLU A 53 -0.55 -13.08 -10.89
N PRO A 54 -0.23 -14.28 -10.38
CA PRO A 54 -1.17 -15.05 -9.55
C PRO A 54 -1.62 -14.33 -8.28
N LEU A 55 -0.73 -13.57 -7.62
CA LEU A 55 -1.07 -12.77 -6.44
C LEU A 55 -1.79 -11.47 -6.85
N GLY A 56 -1.46 -10.93 -8.02
CA GLY A 56 -2.20 -9.83 -8.65
C GLY A 56 -3.69 -10.15 -8.81
N ARG A 57 -4.02 -11.39 -9.20
CA ARG A 57 -5.42 -11.86 -9.27
C ARG A 57 -6.15 -11.93 -7.92
N LEU A 58 -5.41 -12.05 -6.81
CA LEU A 58 -5.97 -12.00 -5.45
C LEU A 58 -6.05 -10.56 -4.90
N THR A 59 -5.46 -9.59 -5.60
CA THR A 59 -5.31 -8.21 -5.13
C THR A 59 -6.58 -7.41 -5.40
N GLU A 60 -7.56 -7.56 -4.51
CA GLU A 60 -8.82 -6.85 -4.60
C GLU A 60 -9.20 -6.19 -3.27
N THR A 61 -10.02 -5.14 -3.35
CA THR A 61 -10.65 -4.57 -2.14
C THR A 61 -11.68 -5.54 -1.59
N ASN A 62 -11.75 -5.65 -0.26
CA ASN A 62 -12.85 -6.38 0.40
C ASN A 62 -14.11 -5.51 0.62
N GLY A 63 -14.14 -4.30 0.05
CA GLY A 63 -15.22 -3.32 0.20
C GLY A 63 -14.99 -2.32 1.34
N THR A 64 -14.30 -2.71 2.42
CA THR A 64 -14.00 -1.83 3.57
C THR A 64 -12.53 -1.43 3.66
N LEU A 65 -11.64 -2.23 3.10
CA LEU A 65 -10.19 -2.08 3.15
C LEU A 65 -9.60 -2.09 1.73
N PRO A 66 -8.79 -1.08 1.37
CA PRO A 66 -8.10 -1.08 0.10
C PRO A 66 -7.04 -2.18 0.04
N ALA A 67 -6.77 -2.71 -1.15
CA ALA A 67 -5.77 -3.74 -1.36
C ALA A 67 -4.32 -3.26 -1.09
N PHE A 68 -4.07 -1.96 -1.19
CA PHE A 68 -2.78 -1.34 -0.87
C PHE A 68 -2.91 -0.43 0.34
N VAL A 69 -2.09 -0.67 1.36
CA VAL A 69 -2.12 0.04 2.63
C VAL A 69 -0.75 0.63 2.93
N TRP A 70 -0.71 1.93 3.19
CA TRP A 70 0.42 2.57 3.82
C TRP A 70 0.18 2.62 5.32
N LEU A 71 0.89 1.78 6.07
CA LEU A 71 0.87 1.76 7.53
C LEU A 71 1.99 2.66 8.05
N ALA A 72 1.62 3.76 8.71
CA ALA A 72 2.57 4.75 9.18
C ALA A 72 3.45 4.19 10.31
N SER A 73 4.76 4.11 10.07
CA SER A 73 5.74 3.84 11.12
C SER A 73 6.24 5.15 11.74
N GLY A 74 6.13 5.28 13.07
CA GLY A 74 6.62 6.46 13.78
C GLY A 74 5.89 7.76 13.44
N ALA A 75 6.59 8.71 12.78
CA ALA A 75 6.09 10.06 12.56
C ALA A 75 4.87 10.11 11.62
N PHE A 76 3.84 10.85 12.03
CA PHE A 76 2.63 11.11 11.24
C PHE A 76 2.48 12.62 11.02
N ARG A 77 3.17 13.13 9.99
CA ARG A 77 3.23 14.54 9.60
C ARG A 77 2.84 14.72 8.12
N LEU A 78 1.71 14.12 7.72
CA LEU A 78 1.11 14.29 6.40
C LEU A 78 -0.33 14.81 6.51
N PRO A 79 -0.55 16.12 6.74
CA PRO A 79 -1.88 16.70 6.83
C PRO A 79 -2.65 16.59 5.51
N LYS A 80 -3.97 16.38 5.59
CA LYS A 80 -4.86 16.24 4.43
C LYS A 80 -4.88 17.47 3.50
N THR A 81 -4.53 18.63 4.03
CA THR A 81 -4.46 19.90 3.29
C THR A 81 -3.25 20.00 2.37
N THR A 82 -2.24 19.15 2.56
CA THR A 82 -1.01 19.19 1.77
C THR A 82 -1.21 18.63 0.36
N PRO A 83 -0.52 19.19 -0.66
CA PRO A 83 -0.47 18.59 -2.00
C PRO A 83 0.01 17.14 -2.00
N GLN A 84 0.95 16.80 -1.10
CA GLN A 84 1.52 15.46 -0.97
C GLN A 84 0.48 14.45 -0.51
N TYR A 85 -0.40 14.80 0.44
CA TYR A 85 -1.51 13.94 0.81
C TYR A 85 -2.46 13.70 -0.38
N ARG A 86 -2.81 14.77 -1.11
CA ARG A 86 -3.68 14.65 -2.29
C ARG A 86 -3.06 13.74 -3.36
N LEU A 87 -1.77 13.90 -3.62
CA LEU A 87 -1.02 13.05 -4.54
C LEU A 87 -1.11 11.57 -4.15
N ALA A 88 -0.89 11.26 -2.87
CA ALA A 88 -0.99 9.89 -2.35
C ALA A 88 -2.43 9.34 -2.49
N ALA A 89 -3.43 10.16 -2.15
CA ALA A 89 -4.84 9.81 -2.28
C ALA A 89 -5.25 9.53 -3.73
N THR A 90 -4.80 10.35 -4.69
CA THR A 90 -5.04 10.13 -6.13
C THR A 90 -4.38 8.84 -6.63
N ALA A 91 -3.22 8.47 -6.09
CA ALA A 91 -2.58 7.18 -6.38
C ALA A 91 -3.27 5.98 -5.70
N GLY A 92 -4.27 6.22 -4.85
CA GLY A 92 -5.05 5.20 -4.15
C GLY A 92 -4.43 4.71 -2.84
N ILE A 93 -3.43 5.42 -2.28
CA ILE A 93 -2.77 5.02 -1.04
C ILE A 93 -2.61 6.20 -0.08
N VAL A 94 -3.23 6.10 1.10
CA VAL A 94 -3.13 7.14 2.15
C VAL A 94 -2.64 6.52 3.45
N PRO A 95 -1.82 7.23 4.25
CA PRO A 95 -1.27 6.67 5.46
C PRO A 95 -2.33 6.41 6.53
N ARG A 96 -2.23 5.28 7.20
CA ARG A 96 -3.07 4.87 8.33
C ARG A 96 -2.20 4.56 9.53
N LYS A 97 -2.70 4.84 10.74
CA LYS A 97 -1.98 4.51 11.99
C LYS A 97 -2.19 3.06 12.44
N ARG A 98 -3.30 2.46 12.02
CA ARG A 98 -3.73 1.11 12.39
C ARG A 98 -4.42 0.44 11.23
N LEU A 99 -4.32 -0.87 11.22
CA LEU A 99 -4.96 -1.76 10.28
C LEU A 99 -5.73 -2.82 11.09
N SER A 100 -6.99 -3.04 10.74
CA SER A 100 -7.83 -4.08 11.33
C SER A 100 -8.31 -4.98 10.20
N LEU A 101 -8.04 -6.28 10.32
CA LEU A 101 -8.59 -7.31 9.46
C LEU A 101 -9.82 -7.83 10.22
N ALA A 102 -11.01 -7.51 9.69
CA ALA A 102 -12.28 -7.93 10.28
C ALA A 102 -12.50 -9.44 10.11
#